data_AF-A0A8B9G9P8-F1
#
_entry.id   AF-A0A8B9G9P8-F1
#
_cell.length_a   1.000
_cell.length_b   1.000
_cell.length_c   1.000
_cell.angle_alpha   90.00
_cell.angle_beta   90.00
_cell.angle_gamma   90.00
#
_symmetry.space_group_name_H-M   'P 1'
#
loop_
_entity.id
_entity.type
_entity.pdbx_description
1 polymer ?
#
loop_
_entity_poly.entity_id
_entity_poly.type
_entity_poly.pdbx_seq_one_letter_code
_entity_poly.pdbx_strand_id
1 'polypeptide(L)'
;SLCPFRLGNALGNRLEESDLMSIEVKIADLGSACWTYKPFSKEIQTQPYRALEVLLGLDYSTPADIWSTGCLAFEMATGEHLFDPKPGKYFSRDDDHVALIIELLGRIPPQIAYSWNKSTTFFSRPGALLRISRLSPRSLHTILSDRHRWTRHEASPFTSFLLAALHYAPQRRATAAQCLHHAWLSAP
;
A
#
# COMPACT_ATOMS: atom_id res chain seq x y z
N SER A 1 -20.75 -23.26 -23.43
CA SER A 1 -21.08 -23.84 -22.11
C SER A 1 -20.45 -22.96 -21.04
N LEU A 2 -21.18 -21.91 -20.64
CA LEU A 2 -20.76 -20.99 -19.58
C LEU A 2 -21.27 -21.54 -18.25
N CYS A 3 -20.36 -21.77 -17.30
CA CYS A 3 -20.71 -22.09 -15.92
C CYS A 3 -20.88 -20.77 -15.14
N PRO A 4 -22.07 -20.45 -14.60
CA PRO A 4 -22.22 -19.36 -13.66
C PRO A 4 -21.69 -19.81 -12.29
N PHE A 5 -20.85 -18.97 -11.69
CA PHE A 5 -20.44 -19.08 -10.29
C PHE A 5 -21.68 -19.20 -9.38
N ARG A 6 -21.87 -20.35 -8.74
CA ARG A 6 -22.83 -20.51 -7.64
C ARG A 6 -22.17 -20.03 -6.35
N LEU A 7 -22.43 -18.77 -5.96
CA LEU A 7 -22.29 -18.35 -4.57
C LEU A 7 -23.49 -18.89 -3.78
N GLY A 8 -23.20 -19.57 -2.67
CA GLY A 8 -24.21 -20.11 -1.75
C GLY A 8 -25.06 -19.01 -1.11
N ASN A 9 -26.35 -19.31 -0.96
CA ASN A 9 -27.34 -18.49 -0.28
C ASN A 9 -27.03 -18.34 1.22
N ALA A 10 -26.84 -17.12 1.68
CA ALA A 10 -27.40 -16.61 2.95
C ALA A 10 -27.23 -15.07 3.05
N LEU A 11 -28.35 -14.36 2.85
CA LEU A 11 -28.68 -13.01 3.35
C LEU A 11 -27.69 -11.85 3.11
N GLY A 12 -27.99 -11.04 2.09
CA GLY A 12 -27.44 -9.70 1.91
C GLY A 12 -27.63 -9.23 0.47
N ASN A 13 -28.46 -8.21 0.27
CA ASN A 13 -28.81 -7.54 -0.99
C ASN A 13 -27.85 -7.80 -2.17
N ARG A 14 -28.34 -8.48 -3.21
CA ARG A 14 -27.73 -8.44 -4.54
C ARG A 14 -27.94 -7.03 -5.09
N LEU A 15 -26.95 -6.17 -4.91
CA LEU A 15 -26.87 -4.91 -5.66
C LEU A 15 -26.88 -5.27 -7.16
N GLU A 16 -27.76 -4.65 -7.93
CA GLU A 16 -27.73 -4.83 -9.38
C GLU A 16 -26.47 -4.13 -9.94
N GLU A 17 -25.95 -4.63 -11.07
CA GLU A 17 -24.72 -4.11 -11.69
C GLU A 17 -24.83 -2.62 -12.06
N SER A 18 -26.05 -2.14 -12.33
CA SER A 18 -26.38 -0.73 -12.52
C SER A 18 -26.22 0.13 -11.26
N ASP A 19 -26.49 -0.43 -10.08
CA ASP A 19 -26.41 0.29 -8.81
C ASP A 19 -24.94 0.48 -8.39
N LEU A 20 -24.09 -0.51 -8.68
CA LEU A 20 -22.64 -0.46 -8.45
C LEU A 20 -21.97 0.66 -9.26
N MET A 21 -22.46 0.95 -10.46
CA MET A 21 -21.94 2.04 -11.31
C MET A 21 -22.38 3.44 -10.86
N SER A 22 -23.23 3.54 -9.83
CA SER A 22 -23.76 4.81 -9.29
C SER A 22 -23.19 5.19 -7.92
N ILE A 23 -22.20 4.45 -7.43
CA ILE A 23 -21.63 4.68 -6.10
C ILE A 23 -20.87 6.02 -6.09
N GLU A 24 -21.40 7.00 -5.36
CA GLU A 24 -20.72 8.25 -5.05
C GLU A 24 -20.03 8.16 -3.68
N VAL A 25 -18.72 8.35 -3.64
CA VAL A 25 -17.92 8.37 -2.40
C VAL A 25 -17.33 9.75 -2.15
N LYS A 26 -17.23 10.12 -0.87
CA LYS A 26 -16.63 11.38 -0.42
C LYS A 26 -15.66 11.09 0.71
N ILE A 27 -14.51 11.77 0.69
CA ILE A 27 -13.58 11.74 1.82
C ILE A 27 -14.23 12.51 2.97
N ALA A 28 -14.25 11.89 4.14
CA ALA A 28 -14.76 12.47 5.38
C ALA A 28 -13.65 12.44 6.45
N ASP A 29 -13.94 13.06 7.60
CA ASP A 29 -13.05 13.15 8.77
C ASP A 29 -11.67 13.78 8.47
N LEU A 30 -11.67 15.09 8.30
CA LEU A 30 -10.47 15.90 8.14
C LEU A 30 -9.86 16.34 9.49
N GLY A 31 -10.24 15.71 10.61
CA GLY A 31 -9.75 16.08 11.95
C GLY A 31 -8.24 15.89 12.13
N SER A 32 -7.64 15.01 11.31
CA SER A 32 -6.19 14.77 11.27
C SER A 32 -5.51 15.38 10.04
N ALA A 33 -6.23 16.13 9.21
CA ALA A 33 -5.66 16.74 8.00
C ALA A 33 -4.73 17.92 8.38
N CYS A 34 -3.67 18.12 7.60
CA CYS A 34 -2.72 19.21 7.81
C CYS A 34 -2.34 19.92 6.51
N TRP A 35 -1.97 21.18 6.62
CA TRP A 35 -1.42 21.94 5.50
C TRP A 35 0.02 21.49 5.20
N THR A 36 0.40 21.47 3.93
CA THR A 36 1.75 21.07 3.49
C THR A 36 2.87 21.91 4.10
N TYR A 37 2.60 23.18 4.41
CA TYR A 37 3.53 24.11 5.03
C TYR A 37 3.42 24.19 6.57
N LYS A 38 2.47 23.47 7.18
CA LYS A 38 2.23 23.48 8.63
C LYS A 38 1.77 22.09 9.12
N PRO A 39 2.67 21.11 9.19
CA PRO A 39 2.35 19.80 9.75
C PRO A 39 2.07 19.90 11.26
N PHE A 40 1.02 19.24 11.73
CA PHE A 40 0.63 19.25 13.15
C PHE A 40 1.37 18.19 13.99
N SER A 41 1.74 17.06 13.37
CA SER A 41 2.44 15.94 14.01
C SER A 41 3.35 15.27 12.99
N LYS A 42 4.43 14.63 13.44
CA LYS A 42 5.25 13.73 12.61
C LYS A 42 4.72 12.30 12.59
N GLU A 43 3.90 11.94 13.55
CA GLU A 43 3.20 10.67 13.59
C GLU A 43 1.79 10.87 13.05
N ILE A 44 1.58 10.38 11.83
CA ILE A 44 0.32 10.41 11.10
C ILE A 44 -0.01 9.01 10.56
N GLN A 45 -1.19 8.87 9.95
CA GLN A 45 -1.71 7.65 9.34
C GLN A 45 -1.94 6.49 10.32
N THR A 46 -3.00 5.73 10.04
CA THR A 46 -3.25 4.44 10.70
C THR A 46 -2.25 3.41 10.19
N GLN A 47 -1.85 2.48 11.05
CA GLN A 47 -0.68 1.63 10.83
C GLN A 47 -0.60 0.87 9.49
N PRO A 48 -1.64 0.18 8.98
CA PRO A 48 -1.52 -0.58 7.72
C PRO A 48 -1.41 0.31 6.47
N TYR A 49 -1.75 1.59 6.57
CA TYR A 49 -1.68 2.56 5.48
C TYR A 49 -0.49 3.51 5.61
N ARG A 50 0.34 3.35 6.66
CA ARG A 50 1.42 4.27 6.99
C ARG A 50 2.54 4.19 5.95
N ALA A 51 2.92 5.35 5.40
CA ALA A 51 3.98 5.45 4.40
C ALA A 51 5.36 5.24 5.02
N LEU A 52 6.31 4.79 4.20
CA LEU A 52 7.66 4.47 4.67
C LEU A 52 8.38 5.70 5.27
N GLU A 53 8.26 6.88 4.66
CA GLU A 53 8.85 8.11 5.19
C GLU A 53 8.32 8.47 6.57
N VAL A 54 7.04 8.17 6.85
CA VAL A 54 6.42 8.39 8.17
C VAL A 54 6.94 7.36 9.17
N LEU A 55 7.06 6.08 8.79
CA LEU A 55 7.68 5.05 9.64
C LEU A 55 9.12 5.41 10.01
N LEU A 56 9.87 6.00 9.07
CA LEU A 56 11.26 6.40 9.29
C LEU A 56 11.40 7.73 10.04
N GLY A 57 10.29 8.43 10.34
CA GLY A 57 10.29 9.74 10.99
C GLY A 57 10.82 10.89 10.12
N LEU A 58 10.80 10.72 8.80
CA LEU A 58 11.21 11.72 7.81
C LEU A 58 10.06 12.70 7.56
N ASP A 59 10.38 13.81 6.89
CA ASP A 59 9.36 14.77 6.49
C ASP A 59 8.45 14.15 5.41
N TYR A 60 7.16 14.36 5.55
CA TYR A 60 6.13 13.84 4.65
C TYR A 60 5.40 14.99 3.94
N SER A 61 4.70 14.64 2.86
CA SER A 61 3.85 15.58 2.11
C SER A 61 2.72 14.80 1.42
N THR A 62 2.11 15.39 0.40
CA THR A 62 1.01 14.77 -0.37
C THR A 62 1.27 13.35 -0.91
N PRO A 63 2.52 12.89 -1.22
CA PRO A 63 2.73 11.51 -1.64
C PRO A 63 2.47 10.47 -0.54
N ALA A 64 2.37 10.87 0.73
CA ALA A 64 1.98 9.97 1.82
C ALA A 64 0.53 9.50 1.66
N ASP A 65 -0.37 10.39 1.20
CA ASP A 65 -1.77 10.04 0.94
C ASP A 65 -1.89 9.05 -0.23
N ILE A 66 -1.06 9.22 -1.27
CA ILE A 66 -1.02 8.28 -2.41
C ILE A 66 -0.61 6.88 -1.95
N TRP A 67 0.35 6.77 -1.03
CA TRP A 67 0.72 5.49 -0.43
C TRP A 67 -0.47 4.86 0.30
N SER A 68 -1.15 5.64 1.15
CA SER A 68 -2.38 5.18 1.83
C SER A 68 -3.42 4.70 0.84
N THR A 69 -3.64 5.43 -0.27
CA THR A 69 -4.59 5.05 -1.32
C THR A 69 -4.19 3.75 -2.02
N GLY A 70 -2.89 3.51 -2.26
CA GLY A 70 -2.40 2.24 -2.79
C GLY A 70 -2.71 1.06 -1.85
N CYS A 71 -2.43 1.21 -0.55
CA CYS A 71 -2.78 0.21 0.46
C CYS A 71 -4.30 -0.03 0.52
N LEU A 72 -5.11 1.05 0.50
CA LEU A 72 -6.56 0.96 0.54
C LEU A 72 -7.13 0.29 -0.72
N ALA A 73 -6.59 0.59 -1.90
CA ALA A 73 -7.00 -0.05 -3.15
C ALA A 73 -6.76 -1.57 -3.11
N PHE A 74 -5.61 -2.00 -2.58
CA PHE A 74 -5.34 -3.42 -2.36
C PHE A 74 -6.36 -4.05 -1.40
N GLU A 75 -6.67 -3.40 -0.29
CA GLU A 75 -7.64 -3.91 0.69
C GLU A 75 -9.05 -3.99 0.11
N MET A 76 -9.52 -2.96 -0.61
CA MET A 76 -10.82 -2.99 -1.25
C MET A 76 -10.94 -4.12 -2.29
N ALA A 77 -9.86 -4.42 -3.01
CA ALA A 77 -9.86 -5.45 -4.04
C ALA A 77 -9.77 -6.89 -3.47
N THR A 78 -9.21 -7.06 -2.27
CA THR A 78 -8.85 -8.39 -1.73
C THR A 78 -9.56 -8.74 -0.41
N GLY A 79 -10.06 -7.73 0.31
CA GLY A 79 -10.55 -7.86 1.68
C GLY A 79 -9.45 -7.97 2.74
N GLU A 80 -8.16 -7.84 2.37
CA GLU A 80 -7.02 -8.01 3.28
C GLU A 80 -6.09 -6.79 3.25
N HIS A 81 -5.50 -6.45 4.40
CA HIS A 81 -4.47 -5.40 4.44
C HIS A 81 -3.24 -5.81 3.64
N LEU A 82 -2.71 -4.89 2.82
CA LEU A 82 -1.45 -5.11 2.10
C LEU A 82 -0.26 -5.34 3.05
N PHE A 83 -0.24 -4.55 4.12
CA PHE A 83 0.72 -4.65 5.21
C PHE A 83 -0.03 -4.84 6.53
N ASP A 84 0.19 -5.99 7.17
CA ASP A 84 -0.39 -6.30 8.49
C ASP A 84 0.74 -6.60 9.50
N PRO A 85 1.49 -5.55 9.91
CA PRO A 85 2.69 -5.75 10.69
C PRO A 85 2.39 -6.25 12.10
N LYS A 86 3.20 -7.21 12.58
CA LYS A 86 3.07 -7.82 13.90
C LYS A 86 4.30 -7.51 14.76
N PRO A 87 4.12 -7.26 16.08
CA PRO A 87 5.26 -7.16 16.97
C PRO A 87 5.91 -8.53 17.16
N GLY A 88 7.24 -8.56 17.18
CA GLY A 88 8.01 -9.75 17.48
C GLY A 88 8.63 -9.71 18.88
N LYS A 89 9.26 -10.82 19.28
CA LYS A 89 10.01 -10.88 20.55
C LYS A 89 11.20 -9.91 20.59
N TYR A 90 11.81 -9.64 19.45
CA TYR A 90 13.05 -8.86 19.32
C TYR A 90 12.94 -7.68 18.37
N PHE A 91 11.76 -7.41 17.84
CA PHE A 91 11.52 -6.33 16.88
C PHE A 91 10.14 -5.71 17.13
N SER A 92 10.05 -4.41 16.92
CA SER A 92 8.79 -3.66 17.07
C SER A 92 7.86 -3.94 15.89
N ARG A 93 6.61 -3.50 16.02
CA ARG A 93 5.65 -3.59 14.92
C ARG A 93 6.09 -2.73 13.72
N ASP A 94 6.78 -1.61 13.95
CA ASP A 94 7.31 -0.79 12.85
C ASP A 94 8.50 -1.45 12.15
N ASP A 95 9.35 -2.20 12.88
CA ASP A 95 10.42 -3.00 12.27
C ASP A 95 9.85 -4.02 11.28
N ASP A 96 8.79 -4.73 11.70
CA ASP A 96 8.09 -5.69 10.85
C ASP A 96 7.43 -5.00 9.65
N HIS A 97 6.85 -3.82 9.85
CA HIS A 97 6.25 -3.06 8.76
C HIS A 97 7.28 -2.69 7.69
N VAL A 98 8.45 -2.19 8.08
CA VAL A 98 9.53 -1.90 7.13
C VAL A 98 10.00 -3.17 6.42
N ALA A 99 10.08 -4.31 7.13
CA ALA A 99 10.42 -5.59 6.52
C ALA A 99 9.39 -6.02 5.46
N LEU A 100 8.09 -5.95 5.76
CA LEU A 100 7.01 -6.29 4.82
C LEU A 100 7.03 -5.43 3.56
N ILE A 101 7.40 -4.16 3.67
CA ILE A 101 7.59 -3.24 2.55
C ILE A 101 8.76 -3.70 1.67
N ILE A 102 9.90 -4.06 2.28
CA ILE A 102 11.09 -4.56 1.57
C ILE A 102 10.82 -5.92 0.91
N GLU A 103 10.05 -6.79 1.55
CA GLU A 103 9.64 -8.05 0.95
C GLU A 103 8.80 -7.85 -0.31
N LEU A 104 7.93 -6.83 -0.32
CA LEU A 104 7.03 -6.54 -1.44
C LEU A 104 7.73 -5.81 -2.59
N LEU A 105 8.46 -4.74 -2.27
CA LEU A 105 9.07 -3.83 -3.26
C LEU A 105 10.51 -4.21 -3.63
N GLY A 106 11.10 -5.17 -2.91
CA GLY A 106 12.46 -5.64 -3.12
C GLY A 106 13.51 -4.84 -2.34
N ARG A 107 14.76 -4.89 -2.79
CA ARG A 107 15.86 -4.20 -2.08
C ARG A 107 15.71 -2.68 -2.22
N ILE A 108 15.91 -1.96 -1.12
CA ILE A 108 15.96 -0.50 -1.13
C ILE A 108 17.17 -0.04 -1.98
N PRO A 109 16.97 0.81 -2.99
CA PRO A 109 18.06 1.37 -3.77
C PRO A 109 19.06 2.13 -2.89
N PRO A 110 20.38 1.97 -3.06
CA PRO A 110 21.38 2.61 -2.21
C PRO A 110 21.21 4.13 -2.11
N GLN A 111 20.90 4.81 -3.22
CA GLN A 111 20.70 6.27 -3.24
C GLN A 111 19.58 6.71 -2.27
N ILE A 112 18.54 5.89 -2.18
CA ILE A 112 17.41 6.12 -1.28
C ILE A 112 17.83 5.77 0.16
N ALA A 113 18.47 4.62 0.38
CA ALA A 113 18.93 4.21 1.71
C ALA A 113 19.91 5.23 2.34
N TYR A 114 20.80 5.83 1.54
CA TYR A 114 21.71 6.89 2.01
C TYR A 114 20.98 8.17 2.38
N SER A 115 19.89 8.52 1.69
CA SER A 115 19.07 9.68 2.08
C SER A 115 18.41 9.50 3.45
N TRP A 116 18.29 8.26 3.91
CA TRP A 116 17.70 7.89 5.19
C TRP A 116 18.72 7.73 6.32
N ASN A 117 19.99 8.12 6.12
CA ASN A 117 21.11 7.98 7.08
C ASN A 117 20.87 8.64 8.46
N LYS A 118 19.74 9.31 8.68
CA LYS A 118 19.30 9.79 9.99
C LYS A 118 18.49 8.76 10.79
N SER A 119 17.96 7.70 10.14
CA SER A 119 17.14 6.67 10.77
C SER A 119 17.99 5.44 11.11
N THR A 120 18.82 5.57 12.16
CA THR A 120 19.59 4.46 12.74
C THR A 120 18.71 3.46 13.49
N THR A 121 17.42 3.76 13.65
CA THR A 121 16.45 2.94 14.37
C THR A 121 16.20 1.61 13.67
N PHE A 122 16.12 1.58 12.34
CA PHE A 122 15.70 0.39 11.58
C PHE A 122 16.83 -0.31 10.83
N PHE A 123 17.93 0.39 10.51
CA PHE A 123 18.99 -0.11 9.63
C PHE A 123 20.34 -0.12 10.34
N SER A 124 21.06 -1.24 10.23
CA SER A 124 22.45 -1.37 10.71
C SER A 124 23.46 -0.75 9.73
N ARG A 125 23.15 -0.85 8.44
CA ARG A 125 23.86 -0.26 7.29
C ARG A 125 22.82 0.07 6.22
N PRO A 126 23.12 0.92 5.22
CA PRO A 126 22.16 1.27 4.18
C PRO A 126 21.48 0.05 3.55
N GLY A 127 20.15 -0.06 3.72
CA GLY A 127 19.34 -1.16 3.18
C GLY A 127 19.40 -2.49 3.94
N ALA A 128 20.18 -2.58 5.04
CA ALA A 128 20.27 -3.78 5.87
C ALA A 128 19.56 -3.57 7.20
N LEU A 129 18.40 -4.23 7.38
CA LEU A 129 17.61 -4.16 8.60
C LEU A 129 18.42 -4.60 9.82
N LEU A 130 18.21 -3.91 10.93
CA LEU A 130 18.95 -4.14 12.18
C LEU A 130 18.48 -5.42 12.90
N ARG A 131 17.16 -5.65 12.95
CA ARG A 131 16.55 -6.68 13.82
C ARG A 131 15.97 -7.87 13.05
N ILE A 132 15.71 -7.72 11.75
CA ILE A 132 15.11 -8.75 10.90
C ILE A 132 16.07 -9.07 9.75
N SER A 133 16.72 -10.23 9.81
CA SER A 133 17.73 -10.64 8.82
C SER A 133 17.20 -11.57 7.74
N ARG A 134 16.07 -12.24 8.00
CA ARG A 134 15.41 -13.15 7.05
C ARG A 134 14.16 -12.47 6.51
N LEU A 135 14.20 -12.16 5.23
CA LEU A 135 13.07 -11.63 4.48
C LEU A 135 12.56 -12.72 3.55
N SER A 136 11.24 -12.81 3.39
CA SER A 136 10.57 -13.69 2.44
C SER A 136 9.97 -12.83 1.34
N PRO A 137 10.65 -12.63 0.18
CA PRO A 137 10.14 -11.80 -0.90
C PRO A 137 8.73 -12.23 -1.33
N ARG A 138 7.85 -11.24 -1.55
CA ARG A 138 6.46 -11.43 -1.97
C ARG A 138 6.21 -10.64 -3.24
N SER A 139 5.65 -11.28 -4.26
CA SER A 139 5.22 -10.58 -5.46
C SER A 139 3.73 -10.26 -5.37
N LEU A 140 3.34 -9.03 -5.68
CA LEU A 140 1.93 -8.64 -5.83
C LEU A 140 1.19 -9.57 -6.80
N HIS A 141 1.83 -9.94 -7.91
CA HIS A 141 1.26 -10.88 -8.86
C HIS A 141 0.97 -12.24 -8.24
N THR A 142 1.93 -12.80 -7.49
CA THR A 142 1.78 -14.09 -6.82
C THR A 142 0.72 -14.04 -5.73
N ILE A 143 0.65 -12.95 -4.96
CA ILE A 143 -0.39 -12.75 -3.94
C ILE A 143 -1.77 -12.78 -4.61
N LEU A 144 -1.95 -11.99 -5.68
CA LEU A 144 -3.23 -11.89 -6.39
C LEU A 144 -3.61 -13.20 -7.10
N SER A 145 -2.65 -13.89 -7.74
CA SER A 145 -2.92 -15.15 -8.43
C SER A 145 -3.20 -16.30 -7.47
N ASP A 146 -2.34 -16.51 -6.48
CA ASP A 146 -2.34 -17.75 -5.69
C ASP A 146 -3.39 -17.69 -4.58
N ARG A 147 -3.56 -16.52 -3.95
CA ARG A 147 -4.50 -16.33 -2.85
C ARG A 147 -5.89 -15.92 -3.33
N HIS A 148 -5.96 -15.04 -4.34
CA HIS A 148 -7.21 -14.45 -4.78
C HIS A 148 -7.69 -14.96 -6.15
N ARG A 149 -6.93 -15.86 -6.80
CA ARG A 149 -7.29 -16.49 -8.09
C ARG A 149 -7.44 -15.50 -9.24
N TRP A 150 -6.77 -14.35 -9.18
CA TRP A 150 -6.77 -13.40 -10.28
C TRP A 150 -5.99 -13.95 -11.46
N THR A 151 -6.50 -13.71 -12.66
CA THR A 151 -5.74 -13.99 -13.87
C THR A 151 -4.60 -12.98 -14.03
N ARG A 152 -3.57 -13.35 -14.81
CA ARG A 152 -2.47 -12.42 -15.13
C ARG A 152 -2.99 -11.12 -15.78
N HIS A 153 -4.04 -11.22 -16.59
CA HIS A 153 -4.63 -10.08 -17.28
C HIS A 153 -5.29 -9.09 -16.32
N GLU A 154 -5.98 -9.57 -15.29
CA GLU A 154 -6.57 -8.72 -14.25
C GLU A 154 -5.51 -8.17 -13.29
N ALA A 155 -4.56 -9.01 -12.88
CA ALA A 155 -3.55 -8.64 -11.89
C ALA A 155 -2.51 -7.63 -12.42
N SER A 156 -2.22 -7.63 -13.71
CA SER A 156 -1.19 -6.76 -14.30
C SER A 156 -1.50 -5.26 -14.23
N PRO A 157 -2.65 -4.76 -14.71
CA PRO A 157 -2.98 -3.34 -14.60
C PRO A 157 -3.08 -2.90 -13.14
N PHE A 158 -3.64 -3.75 -12.26
CA PHE A 158 -3.75 -3.45 -10.83
C PHE A 158 -2.39 -3.39 -10.14
N THR A 159 -1.51 -4.36 -10.40
CA THR A 159 -0.15 -4.35 -9.86
C THR A 159 0.63 -3.13 -10.35
N SER A 160 0.49 -2.75 -11.63
CA SER A 160 1.09 -1.54 -12.17
C SER A 160 0.62 -0.28 -11.43
N PHE A 161 -0.68 -0.18 -11.15
CA PHE A 161 -1.26 0.93 -10.39
C PHE A 161 -0.67 1.00 -8.98
N LEU A 162 -0.65 -0.13 -8.27
CA LEU A 162 -0.11 -0.21 -6.91
C LEU A 162 1.37 0.14 -6.86
N LEU A 163 2.18 -0.34 -7.80
CA LEU A 163 3.62 -0.03 -7.85
C LEU A 163 3.90 1.44 -8.17
N ALA A 164 3.03 2.11 -8.93
CA ALA A 164 3.13 3.55 -9.16
C ALA A 164 2.86 4.37 -7.87
N ALA A 165 1.97 3.86 -6.99
CA ALA A 165 1.68 4.47 -5.70
C ALA A 165 2.72 4.11 -4.61
N LEU A 166 3.25 2.88 -4.64
CA LEU A 166 4.10 2.31 -3.60
C LEU A 166 5.59 2.43 -3.93
N HIS A 167 6.04 3.62 -4.31
CA HIS A 167 7.46 3.87 -4.56
C HIS A 167 8.19 4.30 -3.27
N TYR A 168 9.41 3.81 -3.05
CA TYR A 168 10.23 4.16 -1.87
C TYR A 168 10.48 5.66 -1.72
N ALA A 169 10.88 6.30 -2.80
CA ALA A 169 11.08 7.74 -2.88
C ALA A 169 9.72 8.46 -3.09
N PRO A 170 9.25 9.31 -2.15
CA PRO A 170 7.96 9.99 -2.24
C PRO A 170 7.78 10.80 -3.53
N GLN A 171 8.84 11.48 -3.98
CA GLN A 171 8.86 12.30 -5.20
C GLN A 171 8.75 11.51 -6.51
N ARG A 172 8.85 10.18 -6.46
CA ARG A 172 8.68 9.29 -7.61
C ARG A 172 7.34 8.55 -7.61
N ARG A 173 6.51 8.73 -6.58
CA ARG A 173 5.14 8.20 -6.57
C ARG A 173 4.31 8.98 -7.58
N ALA A 174 3.34 8.29 -8.18
CA ALA A 174 2.33 8.93 -9.00
C ALA A 174 1.55 9.97 -8.16
N THR A 175 1.17 11.09 -8.78
CA THR A 175 0.25 12.03 -8.15
C THR A 175 -1.19 11.54 -8.31
N ALA A 176 -2.13 12.07 -7.51
CA ALA A 176 -3.55 11.73 -7.65
C ALA A 176 -4.05 11.97 -9.09
N ALA A 177 -3.65 13.09 -9.70
CA ALA A 177 -3.97 13.40 -11.10
C ALA A 177 -3.42 12.35 -12.07
N GLN A 178 -2.20 11.87 -11.87
CA GLN A 178 -1.63 10.79 -12.70
C GLN A 178 -2.36 9.46 -12.49
N CYS A 179 -2.72 9.14 -11.24
CA CYS A 179 -3.47 7.93 -10.90
C CYS A 179 -4.83 7.89 -11.61
N LEU A 180 -5.55 9.02 -11.71
CA LEU A 180 -6.85 9.11 -12.40
C LEU A 180 -6.79 8.70 -13.88
N HIS A 181 -5.64 8.85 -14.52
CA HIS A 181 -5.41 8.46 -15.91
C HIS A 181 -4.75 7.09 -16.07
N HIS A 182 -4.57 6.35 -14.97
CA HIS A 182 -3.95 5.04 -15.02
C HIS A 182 -4.89 4.01 -15.66
N ALA A 183 -4.35 3.16 -16.54
CA ALA A 183 -5.12 2.18 -17.33
C ALA A 183 -6.02 1.26 -16.50
N TRP A 184 -5.69 1.03 -15.21
CA TRP A 184 -6.51 0.26 -14.29
C TRP A 184 -7.83 0.94 -13.94
N LEU A 185 -7.83 2.26 -13.71
CA LEU A 185 -9.05 3.03 -13.40
C LEU A 185 -9.80 3.45 -14.66
N SER A 186 -9.09 3.58 -15.79
CA SER A 186 -9.69 3.93 -17.08
C SER A 186 -10.14 2.71 -17.90
N ALA A 187 -10.05 1.50 -17.34
CA ALA A 187 -10.53 0.30 -18.00
C ALA A 187 -12.08 0.35 -18.09
N PRO A 188 -12.65 0.11 -19.29
CA PRO A 188 -14.10 0.12 -19.49
C PRO A 188 -14.80 -1.08 -18.85
#